data_AF-A0A5K0ZCL1-F1
#
_entry.id   AF-A0A5K0ZCL1-F1
#
_cell.length_a   1.000
_cell.length_b   1.000
_cell.length_c   1.000
_cell.angle_alpha   90.00
_cell.angle_beta   90.00
_cell.angle_gamma   90.00
#
_symmetry.space_group_name_H-M   'P 1'
#
loop_
_entity.id
_entity.type
_entity.pdbx_description
1 polymer ?
#
loop_
_entity_poly.entity_id
_entity_poly.type
_entity_poly.pdbx_seq_one_letter_code
_entity_poly.pdbx_strand_id
1 'polypeptide(L)' 'CSKLINGTARGVMYLHEDSRLRIVHRDLKASNILLDTDMNPMISDFGTAKIFDADQTQTDTLE' A
#
# COMPACT_ATOMS: atom_id res chain seq x y z
N CYS A 1 17.95 -8.70 -3.16
CA CYS A 1 16.77 -8.65 -2.27
C CYS A 1 16.47 -7.26 -1.71
N SER A 2 17.46 -6.43 -1.36
CA SER A 2 17.22 -5.08 -0.80
C SER A 2 16.35 -4.18 -1.68
N LYS A 3 16.49 -4.26 -3.01
CA LYS A 3 15.65 -3.51 -3.96
C LYS A 3 14.16 -3.82 -3.83
N LEU A 4 13.79 -5.09 -3.66
CA LEU A 4 12.39 -5.51 -3.50
C LEU A 4 11.81 -4.96 -2.21
N ILE A 5 12.51 -5.17 -1.09
CA ILE A 5 12.07 -4.70 0.24
C ILE A 5 11.96 -3.17 0.26
N ASN A 6 12.99 -2.46 -0.23
CA ASN A 6 12.99 -1.00 -0.26
C ASN A 6 11.97 -0.42 -1.25
N GLY A 7 11.67 -1.12 -2.33
CA GLY A 7 10.65 -0.71 -3.29
C GLY A 7 9.25 -0.88 -2.70
N THR A 8 8.95 -2.03 -2.09
CA THR A 8 7.68 -2.27 -1.39
C THR A 8 7.47 -1.28 -0.25
N ALA A 9 8.50 -1.04 0.57
CA ALA A 9 8.42 -0.08 1.67
C ALA A 9 8.14 1.35 1.16
N ARG A 10 8.77 1.75 0.06
CA ARG A 10 8.48 3.04 -0.61
C ARG A 10 7.05 3.11 -1.14
N GLY A 11 6.55 2.03 -1.73
CA GLY A 11 5.15 1.95 -2.16
C GLY A 11 4.17 2.13 -1.00
N VAL A 12 4.43 1.50 0.15
CA VAL A 12 3.60 1.63 1.36
C VAL A 12 3.68 3.05 1.92
N MET A 13 4.88 3.62 2.03
CA MET A 13 5.07 5.00 2.47
C MET A 13 4.31 5.98 1.57
N TYR A 14 4.38 5.77 0.26
CA TYR A 14 3.63 6.59 -0.69
C TYR A 14 2.12 6.54 -0.43
N LEU A 15 1.55 5.35 -0.23
CA LEU A 15 0.13 5.19 0.06
C LEU A 15 -0.30 5.86 1.38
N HIS A 16 0.59 5.91 2.37
CA HIS A 16 0.26 6.41 3.71
C HIS A 16 0.50 7.92 3.90
N GLU A 17 1.54 8.45 3.27
CA GLU A 17 2.08 9.78 3.59
C GLU A 17 2.23 10.69 2.35
N ASP A 18 2.76 10.19 1.24
CA ASP A 18 3.08 11.04 0.08
C ASP A 18 1.92 11.17 -0.93
N SER A 19 0.92 10.29 -0.87
CA SER A 19 -0.27 10.40 -1.73
C SER A 19 -1.22 11.49 -1.24
N ARG A 20 -1.94 12.11 -2.19
CA ARG A 20 -2.96 13.15 -1.89
C ARG A 20 -4.06 12.68 -0.93
N LEU A 21 -4.28 11.37 -0.85
CA LEU A 21 -5.24 10.70 0.02
C LEU A 21 -4.47 9.65 0.81
N ARG A 22 -4.76 9.45 2.10
CA ARG A 22 -4.14 8.36 2.88
C ARG A 22 -4.88 7.06 2.56
N ILE A 23 -4.18 6.07 2.01
CA ILE A 23 -4.73 4.77 1.61
C ILE A 23 -4.11 3.67 2.48
N VAL A 24 -4.93 2.97 3.27
CA VAL A 24 -4.48 1.79 4.02
C VAL A 24 -4.86 0.53 3.26
N HIS A 25 -3.87 -0.27 2.86
CA HIS A 25 -4.09 -1.46 2.02
C HIS A 25 -4.86 -2.59 2.71
N ARG A 26 -4.63 -2.81 4.01
CA ARG A 26 -5.22 -3.86 4.89
C ARG A 26 -4.95 -5.33 4.53
N ASP A 27 -4.58 -5.66 3.29
CA ASP A 27 -4.19 -7.03 2.89
C ASP A 27 -2.80 -7.08 2.23
N LEU A 28 -1.78 -6.52 2.91
CA LEU A 28 -0.42 -6.51 2.39
C LEU A 28 0.27 -7.86 2.65
N LYS A 29 0.51 -8.62 1.58
CA LYS A 29 1.15 -9.94 1.61
C LYS A 29 1.97 -10.17 0.35
N ALA A 30 2.86 -11.15 0.37
CA ALA A 30 3.78 -11.41 -0.74
C ALA A 30 3.06 -11.66 -2.09
N SER A 31 1.91 -12.35 -2.09
CA SER A 31 1.13 -12.58 -3.32
C SER A 31 0.53 -11.31 -3.92
N ASN A 32 0.44 -10.24 -3.13
CA ASN A 32 -0.10 -8.94 -3.54
C ASN A 32 1.02 -7.95 -3.94
N ILE A 33 2.29 -8.39 -3.94
CA ILE A 33 3.41 -7.65 -4.49
C ILE A 33 3.76 -8.24 -5.86
N LEU A 34 3.34 -7.55 -6.92
CA LEU A 34 3.66 -7.92 -8.29
C LEU A 34 5.03 -7.37 -8.68
N LEU A 35 5.62 -7.94 -9.73
CA LEU A 35 6.85 -7.44 -10.34
C LEU A 35 6.54 -7.01 -11.77
N ASP A 36 7.00 -5.82 -12.15
CA ASP A 36 6.97 -5.37 -13.54
C ASP A 36 8.07 -6.06 -14.38
N THR A 37 8.17 -5.69 -15.65
CA THR A 37 9.17 -6.23 -16.59
C THR A 37 10.62 -5.94 -16.19
N ASP A 38 10.83 -4.91 -15.37
CA ASP A 38 12.14 -4.48 -14.88
C ASP A 38 12.44 -4.98 -13.46
N MET A 39 11.62 -5.91 -12.94
CA MET A 39 11.72 -6.48 -11.59
C MET A 39 11.53 -5.46 -10.46
N ASN A 40 10.78 -4.39 -10.70
CA ASN A 40 10.37 -3.45 -9.65
C ASN A 40 9.09 -3.94 -8.97
N PRO A 41 9.00 -3.85 -7.63
CA PRO A 41 7.81 -4.23 -6.89
C PRO A 41 6.67 -3.23 -7.09
N MET A 42 5.45 -3.75 -7.29
CA MET A 42 4.21 -2.99 -7.39
C MET A 42 3.19 -3.57 -6.41
N ILE A 43 2.56 -2.71 -5.61
CA ILE A 43 1.48 -3.12 -4.69
C ILE A 43 0.19 -3.31 -5.50
N SER A 44 -0.51 -4.42 -5.27
CA SER A 44 -1.73 -4.81 -5.99
C SER A 44 -2.80 -5.32 -5.03
N ASP A 45 -4.02 -5.49 -5.54
CA ASP A 45 -5.20 -5.97 -4.79
C ASP A 45 -5.66 -5.04 -3.65
N PHE A 46 -6.17 -3.88 -4.06
CA PHE A 46 -6.79 -2.89 -3.17
C PHE A 46 -8.25 -3.23 -2.81
N GLY A 47 -8.71 -4.48 -3.01
CA GLY A 47 -10.11 -4.86 -2.77
C GLY A 47 -10.57 -4.65 -1.32
N THR A 48 -9.62 -4.70 -0.38
CA THR A 48 -9.86 -4.39 1.03
C THR A 48 -9.29 -3.03 1.44
N ALA A 49 -8.79 -2.20 0.52
CA ALA A 49 -8.19 -0.93 0.90
C ALA A 49 -9.23 0.09 1.41
N LYS A 50 -8.80 1.03 2.25
CA LYS A 50 -9.61 2.14 2.75
C LYS A 50 -8.90 3.46 2.54
N ILE A 51 -9.68 4.47 2.17
CA ILE A 51 -9.22 5.85 2.01
C ILE A 51 -9.60 6.62 3.27
N PHE A 52 -8.67 7.41 3.77
CA PHE A 52 -8.81 8.26 4.94
C PHE A 52 -8.51 9.71 4.56
N ASP A 53 -9.23 10.63 5.18
CA ASP A 53 -8.80 12.02 5.23
C ASP A 53 -7.50 12.13 6.05
N ALA A 54 -6.68 13.14 5.76
CA ALA A 54 -5.35 13.28 6.38
C ALA A 54 -5.40 13.32 7.92
N ASP A 55 -6.50 13.83 8.48
CA ASP A 55 -6.71 13.99 9.91
C ASP A 55 -7.40 12.78 10.57
N GLN A 56 -7.89 11.81 9.78
CA GLN A 56 -8.51 10.59 10.32
C GLN A 56 -7.43 9.55 10.68
N THR A 57 -7.42 9.16 11.94
CA THR A 57 -6.52 8.13 12.51
C THR A 57 -7.25 6.82 12.83
N GLN A 58 -8.58 6.82 12.79
CA GLN A 58 -9.43 5.68 13.09
C GLN A 58 -10.65 5.66 12.16
N THR A 59 -11.11 4.47 11.80
CA THR A 59 -12.37 4.25 11.09
C THR A 59 -13.00 2.97 11.61
N ASP A 60 -14.33 2.95 11.73
CA ASP A 60 -15.05 1.75 12.12
C ASP A 60 -14.98 0.72 10.99
N THR A 61 -14.56 -0.49 11.33
CA THR A 61 -14.59 -1.63 10.40
C THR A 61 -16.00 -2.19 10.44
N LEU A 62 -16.94 -1.52 9.79
CA LEU A 62 -18.21 -2.16 9.45
C LEU A 62 -17.91 -3.16 8.33
N GLU A 63 -18.11 -4.45 8.61
CA GLU A 63 -18.27 -5.50 7.59
C GLU A 63 -19.51 -5.22 6.73
#